data_AF-A0A8I1B176-F1
#
_entry.id   AF-A0A8I1B176-F1
#
_cell.length_a   1.000
_cell.length_b   1.000
_cell.length_c   1.000
_cell.angle_alpha   90.00
_cell.angle_beta   90.00
_cell.angle_gamma   90.00
#
_symmetry.space_group_name_H-M   'P 1'
#
loop_
_entity.id
_entity.type
_entity.pdbx_description
1 polymer ?
#
loop_
_entity_poly.entity_id
_entity_poly.type
_entity_poly.pdbx_seq_one_letter_code
_entity_poly.pdbx_strand_id
1 'polypeptide(L)'
;GIRTGCKVAVIDQTGKVVDTSTVYPFEPRRDREGTINTLAALVARHKVDLIAIGNGTASRESEKLVGDMQERFPDLKVTRVVVSEAGASVYSASET
;
A
#
# COMPACT_ATOMS: atom_id res chain seq x y z
N GLY A 1 -5.17 6.01 4.10
CA GLY A 1 -5.92 6.76 5.14
C GLY A 1 -4.93 7.38 6.11
N ILE A 2 -5.16 8.60 6.58
CA ILE A 2 -4.23 9.28 7.50
C ILE A 2 -4.42 8.78 8.94
N ARG A 3 -5.56 9.12 9.56
CA ARG A 3 -5.80 8.89 11.00
C ARG A 3 -5.90 7.42 11.41
N THR A 4 -6.48 6.56 10.58
CA THR A 4 -6.70 5.13 10.86
C THR A 4 -5.59 4.23 10.29
N GLY A 5 -4.52 4.85 9.77
CA GLY A 5 -3.47 4.18 9.03
C GLY A 5 -3.84 3.90 7.58
N CYS A 6 -2.83 3.56 6.79
CA CYS A 6 -2.99 3.03 5.45
C CYS A 6 -3.17 1.51 5.52
N LYS A 7 -4.27 1.03 4.94
CA LYS A 7 -4.52 -0.40 4.80
C LYS A 7 -3.73 -0.92 3.60
N VAL A 8 -3.09 -2.06 3.79
CA VAL A 8 -2.31 -2.76 2.77
C VAL A 8 -2.88 -4.17 2.66
N ALA A 9 -3.14 -4.62 1.44
CA ALA A 9 -3.50 -5.99 1.14
C ALA A 9 -2.60 -6.48 0.01
N VAL A 10 -2.13 -7.72 0.14
CA VAL A 10 -1.39 -8.41 -0.92
C VAL A 10 -2.32 -9.44 -1.53
N ILE A 11 -2.45 -9.38 -2.84
CA ILE A 11 -3.35 -10.23 -3.62
C ILE A 11 -2.50 -11.01 -4.62
N ASP A 12 -2.72 -12.32 -4.71
CA ASP A 12 -2.05 -13.18 -5.69
C ASP A 12 -2.70 -13.10 -7.08
N GLN A 13 -2.13 -13.82 -8.05
CA GLN A 13 -2.61 -13.83 -9.43
C GLN A 13 -4.04 -14.39 -9.60
N THR A 14 -4.55 -15.13 -8.61
CA THR A 14 -5.91 -15.67 -8.61
C THR A 14 -6.94 -14.68 -8.05
N GLY A 15 -6.49 -13.53 -7.54
CA GLY A 15 -7.34 -12.57 -6.84
C GLY A 15 -7.51 -12.88 -5.35
N LYS A 16 -6.80 -13.87 -4.81
CA LYS A 16 -6.89 -14.23 -3.39
C LYS A 16 -6.04 -13.30 -2.55
N VAL A 17 -6.59 -12.81 -1.43
CA VAL A 17 -5.82 -12.09 -0.41
C VAL A 17 -4.92 -13.06 0.32
N VAL A 18 -3.61 -12.82 0.26
CA VAL A 18 -2.59 -13.68 0.88
C VAL A 18 -1.91 -13.04 2.09
N ASP A 19 -2.00 -11.72 2.24
CA ASP A 19 -1.46 -11.01 3.39
C ASP A 19 -2.16 -9.65 3.55
N THR A 20 -2.19 -9.13 4.78
CA THR A 20 -2.74 -7.80 5.07
C THR A 20 -1.92 -7.11 6.15
N SER A 21 -1.83 -5.79 6.07
CA SER A 21 -1.17 -4.98 7.08
C SER A 21 -1.82 -3.62 7.23
N THR A 22 -1.59 -2.96 8.37
CA THR A 22 -1.92 -1.56 8.56
C THR A 22 -0.63 -0.83 8.93
N VAL A 23 -0.26 0.14 8.10
CA VAL A 23 0.94 0.97 8.27
C VAL A 23 0.53 2.40 8.61
N TYR A 24 1.41 3.15 9.28
CA TYR A 24 1.08 4.48 9.80
C TYR A 24 2.11 5.54 9.41
N PRO A 25 2.31 5.78 8.10
CA PRO A 25 3.36 6.70 7.63
C PRO A 25 3.05 8.17 7.92
N PHE A 26 1.80 8.50 8.19
CA PHE A 26 1.31 9.85 8.38
C PHE A 26 0.93 10.12 9.84
N GLU A 27 0.50 11.35 10.11
CA GLU A 27 0.04 11.75 11.45
C GLU A 27 -1.08 10.84 11.98
N PRO A 28 -1.10 10.60 13.30
CA PRO A 28 -0.22 11.16 14.33
C PRO A 28 1.10 10.39 14.53
N ARG A 29 1.21 9.16 14.00
CA ARG A 29 2.36 8.28 14.27
C ARG A 29 3.60 8.65 13.48
N ARG A 30 3.43 9.12 12.24
CA ARG A 30 4.52 9.50 11.32
C ARG A 30 5.60 8.41 11.20
N ASP A 31 5.21 7.13 11.26
CA ASP A 31 6.12 5.99 11.19
C ASP A 31 6.47 5.67 9.73
N ARG A 32 7.25 6.57 9.13
CA ARG A 32 7.64 6.48 7.74
C ARG A 32 8.59 5.31 7.49
N GLU A 33 9.58 5.14 8.35
CA GLU A 33 10.61 4.09 8.23
C GLU A 33 10.03 2.70 8.43
N GLY A 34 9.19 2.50 9.47
CA GLY A 34 8.49 1.24 9.68
C GLY A 34 7.56 0.90 8.52
N THR A 35 6.90 1.90 7.93
CA THR A 35 6.07 1.72 6.74
C THR A 35 6.90 1.25 5.53
N ILE A 36 8.00 1.93 5.22
CA ILE A 36 8.88 1.57 4.10
C ILE A 36 9.40 0.13 4.25
N ASN A 37 9.89 -0.23 5.44
CA ASN A 37 10.41 -1.57 5.71
C ASN A 37 9.32 -2.63 5.61
N THR A 38 8.11 -2.34 6.10
CA THR A 38 6.96 -3.26 6.00
C THR A 38 6.57 -3.50 4.54
N LEU A 39 6.49 -2.45 3.73
CA LEU A 39 6.17 -2.56 2.31
C LEU A 39 7.24 -3.35 1.56
N ALA A 40 8.52 -3.04 1.78
CA ALA A 40 9.64 -3.75 1.16
C ALA A 40 9.63 -5.25 1.51
N ALA A 41 9.36 -5.59 2.78
CA ALA A 41 9.26 -6.98 3.23
C ALA A 41 8.09 -7.73 2.59
N LEU A 42 6.93 -7.09 2.44
CA LEU A 42 5.78 -7.67 1.75
C LEU A 42 6.06 -7.91 0.27
N VAL A 43 6.66 -6.92 -0.40
CA VAL A 43 7.05 -7.02 -1.82
C VAL A 43 8.03 -8.17 -2.03
N ALA A 44 9.07 -8.26 -1.19
CA ALA A 44 10.07 -9.31 -1.29
C ALA A 44 9.50 -10.71 -1.01
N ARG A 45 8.69 -10.84 0.06
CA ARG A 45 8.09 -12.12 0.48
C ARG A 45 7.17 -12.70 -0.58
N HIS A 46 6.30 -11.86 -1.13
CA HIS A 46 5.23 -12.27 -2.04
C HIS A 46 5.59 -12.08 -3.52
N LYS A 47 6.80 -11.58 -3.81
CA LYS A 47 7.27 -11.28 -5.17
C LYS A 47 6.27 -10.38 -5.92
N VAL A 48 5.89 -9.28 -5.29
CA VAL A 48 4.86 -8.37 -5.81
C VAL A 48 5.40 -7.63 -7.03
N ASP A 49 4.71 -7.73 -8.16
CA ASP A 49 5.06 -7.03 -9.40
C ASP A 49 4.45 -5.61 -9.48
N LEU A 50 3.30 -5.38 -8.81
CA LEU A 50 2.52 -4.15 -8.90
C LEU A 50 2.02 -3.66 -7.53
N ILE A 51 2.18 -2.37 -7.25
CA ILE A 51 1.55 -1.67 -6.13
C ILE A 51 0.49 -0.73 -6.67
N ALA A 52 -0.77 -1.02 -6.35
CA ALA A 52 -1.89 -0.13 -6.62
C ALA A 52 -2.11 0.85 -5.45
N ILE A 53 -2.18 2.14 -5.76
CA ILE A 53 -2.34 3.23 -4.79
C ILE A 53 -3.67 3.91 -5.08
N GLY A 54 -4.62 3.83 -4.13
CA GLY A 54 -5.89 4.54 -4.25
C GLY A 54 -5.68 6.04 -4.35
N ASN A 55 -6.43 6.71 -5.24
CA ASN A 55 -6.38 8.15 -5.47
C ASN A 55 -7.13 8.99 -4.42
N GLY A 56 -7.46 8.41 -3.26
CA GLY A 56 -8.12 9.09 -2.15
C GLY A 56 -7.18 9.97 -1.31
N THR A 57 -7.51 10.12 -0.03
CA THR A 57 -6.79 11.00 0.89
C THR A 57 -5.34 10.53 1.11
N ALA A 58 -4.40 11.48 1.01
CA ALA A 58 -2.96 11.25 1.12
C ALA A 58 -2.35 10.33 0.04
N SER A 59 -3.00 10.26 -1.13
CA SER A 59 -2.54 9.45 -2.27
C SER A 59 -1.19 9.90 -2.83
N ARG A 60 -0.96 11.21 -2.97
CA ARG A 60 0.32 11.79 -3.44
C ARG A 60 1.48 11.46 -2.48
N GLU A 61 1.22 11.55 -1.19
CA GLU A 61 2.19 11.24 -0.15
C GLU A 61 2.45 9.73 -0.07
N SER A 62 1.44 8.91 -0.34
CA SER A 62 1.57 7.44 -0.45
C SER A 62 2.37 7.04 -1.68
N GLU A 63 2.16 7.72 -2.81
CA GLU A 63 2.96 7.54 -4.02
C GLU A 63 4.43 7.87 -3.78
N LYS A 64 4.70 9.00 -3.12
CA LYS A 64 6.06 9.39 -2.74
C LYS A 64 6.72 8.34 -1.85
N LEU A 65 6.02 7.82 -0.84
CA LEU A 65 6.50 6.75 0.03
C LEU A 65 6.94 5.50 -0.73
N VAL A 66 6.16 5.08 -1.73
CA VAL A 66 6.49 3.93 -2.56
C VAL A 66 7.69 4.25 -3.45
N GLY A 67 7.80 5.47 -3.98
CA GLY A 67 9.00 5.93 -4.68
C GLY A 67 10.26 5.89 -3.81
N ASP A 68 10.17 6.42 -2.60
CA ASP A 68 11.28 6.41 -1.63
C ASP A 68 11.69 4.98 -1.25
N MET A 69 10.74 4.05 -1.17
CA MET A 69 11.02 2.62 -0.97
C MET A 69 11.79 2.04 -2.17
N GLN A 70 11.36 2.32 -3.40
CA GLN A 70 12.01 1.83 -4.61
C GLN A 70 13.45 2.36 -4.74
N GLU A 71 13.70 3.62 -4.37
CA GLU A 71 15.05 4.20 -4.36
C GLU A 71 15.97 3.49 -3.36
N ARG A 72 15.44 3.08 -2.20
CA ARG A 72 16.21 2.38 -1.15
C ARG A 72 16.43 0.89 -1.43
N PHE A 73 15.49 0.27 -2.16
CA PHE A 73 15.52 -1.16 -2.47
C PHE A 73 15.42 -1.37 -3.98
N PRO A 74 16.46 -1.00 -4.76
CA PRO A 74 16.43 -1.03 -6.22
C PRO A 74 16.27 -2.44 -6.81
N ASP A 75 16.61 -3.48 -6.04
CA ASP A 75 16.40 -4.89 -6.44
C ASP A 75 14.92 -5.30 -6.43
N LEU A 76 14.07 -4.57 -5.70
CA LEU A 76 12.62 -4.77 -5.69
C LEU A 76 12.02 -4.11 -6.93
N LYS A 77 12.00 -4.85 -8.04
CA LYS A 77 11.45 -4.44 -9.33
C LYS A 77 9.92 -4.45 -9.32
N VAL A 78 9.33 -3.56 -8.54
CA VAL A 78 7.88 -3.37 -8.44
C VAL A 78 7.46 -2.12 -9.22
N THR A 79 6.32 -2.17 -9.90
CA THR A 79 5.73 -1.00 -10.57
C THR A 79 4.65 -0.38 -9.68
N ARG A 80 4.58 0.95 -9.60
CA ARG A 80 3.51 1.66 -8.86
C ARG A 80 2.50 2.25 -9.82
N VAL A 81 1.22 2.15 -9.50
CA VAL A 81 0.12 2.72 -10.29
C VAL A 81 -0.91 3.37 -9.38
N VAL A 82 -1.46 4.51 -9.80
CA VAL A 82 -2.56 5.18 -9.10
C VAL A 82 -3.89 4.70 -9.67
N VAL A 83 -4.81 4.28 -8.81
CA VAL A 83 -6.12 3.73 -9.18
C VAL A 83 -7.26 4.51 -8.55
N SER A 84 -8.44 4.48 -9.18
CA SER A 84 -9.63 5.12 -8.61
C SER A 84 -10.14 4.35 -7.40
N GLU A 85 -10.35 5.03 -6.27
CA GLU A 85 -10.97 4.48 -5.07
C GLU A 85 -12.51 4.60 -5.10
N ALA A 86 -13.08 5.15 -6.19
CA ALA A 86 -14.53 5.30 -6.34
C ALA A 86 -15.22 3.93 -6.26
N GLY A 87 -16.10 3.76 -5.27
CA GLY A 87 -16.83 2.51 -5.03
C GLY A 87 -16.13 1.51 -4.10
N ALA A 88 -14.84 1.68 -3.77
CA ALA A 88 -14.15 0.80 -2.81
C ALA A 88 -14.71 0.96 -1.38
N SER A 89 -15.07 2.19 -0.99
CA SER A 89 -15.73 2.47 0.29
C SER A 89 -17.15 1.88 0.37
N VAL A 90 -17.88 1.86 -0.76
CA VAL A 90 -19.21 1.24 -0.85
C VAL A 90 -19.10 -0.27 -0.77
N TYR A 91 -18.16 -0.87 -1.50
CA TYR A 91 -17.91 -2.32 -1.46
C TYR A 91 -17.45 -2.82 -0.09
N SER A 92 -16.62 -2.03 0.60
CA SER A 92 -16.16 -2.39 1.95
C SER A 92 -17.23 -2.24 3.04
N ALA A 93 -18.31 -1.51 2.76
CA ALA A 93 -19.45 -1.32 3.67
C ALA A 93 -20.69 -2.10 3.24
N SER A 94 -20.71 -2.69 2.04
CA SER A 94 -21.80 -3.57 1.63
C SER A 94 -21.72 -4.89 2.40
N GLU A 95 -22.85 -5.29 2.98
CA GLU A 95 -23.02 -6.56 3.68
C GLU A 95 -22.63 -7.75 2.79
N THR A 96 -22.08 -8.77 3.44
CA THR A 96 -21.79 -10.09 2.86
C THR A 96 -23.07 -10.91 2.78
#